data_AF-A0A1G1W6D7-F1
#
_entry.id   AF-A0A1G1W6D7-F1
#
_cell.length_a   1.000
_cell.length_b   1.000
_cell.length_c   1.000
_cell.angle_alpha   90.00
_cell.angle_beta   90.00
_cell.angle_gamma   90.00
#
_symmetry.space_group_name_H-M   'P 1'
#
loop_
_entity.id
_entity.type
_entity.pdbx_description
1 polymer ?
#
loop_
_entity_poly.entity_id
_entity_poly.type
_entity_poly.pdbx_seq_one_letter_code
_entity_poly.pdbx_strand_id
1 'polypeptide(L)'
;MILKLTRNTDPIWKQKFQNVKKITPEIKKLVTDMMETVDITSAVGLAAPQVGAALRLFVISYGKLREAFINPKIVRRGKETNEIEEGCLSVPCVRGSVNRANEIEIDYQDLKGRPKKATLSGYYARIAQHEYDHLSSSFYTDRILDKKNLYTYKTIKIVFFGTSEFGSIVLKSLIGQKLAGEYEITLVVTAPNKPAGRGQESTVSPVKALADQFNIPIEVPTTLKNSSDLVNKLKSIEPDFIVLASYGKIVPKEILEIPKKAPLNVHPSLLPKYRGASPIQSAILSGDKYTGVSVMKMNEKLDSGDIFGSAHLTIKKTDTSESLSERLADLGASLTHHVLHILTVSDIKPKPQSPTGTSYTKILTKEDGFIDWKKPPENLERMIRAYHPWPGVWSKLRINNSPSSAKASAGRELRIKLLPNRMVQLEGKEPVKLDDFKRGHSDFKLNW
;
A
#
# COMPACT_ATOMS: atom_id res chain seq x y z
N MET A 1 5.06 14.55 -4.26
CA MET A 1 3.60 14.85 -4.31
C MET A 1 3.01 14.14 -5.51
N ILE A 2 1.84 13.51 -5.36
CA ILE A 2 1.15 12.89 -6.51
C ILE A 2 0.51 13.99 -7.37
N LEU A 3 0.84 14.01 -8.65
CA LEU A 3 0.39 15.03 -9.60
C LEU A 3 -0.99 14.68 -10.17
N LYS A 4 -1.79 15.73 -10.43
CA LYS A 4 -3.07 15.58 -11.14
C LYS A 4 -2.80 15.24 -12.61
N LEU A 5 -3.42 14.16 -13.08
CA LEU A 5 -3.33 13.72 -14.46
C LEU A 5 -4.29 14.51 -15.35
N THR A 6 -3.84 14.89 -16.54
CA THR A 6 -4.65 15.53 -17.59
C THR A 6 -5.25 14.47 -18.50
N ARG A 7 -6.47 14.71 -18.97
CA ARG A 7 -7.15 13.89 -19.99
C ARG A 7 -6.79 14.41 -21.38
N ASN A 8 -6.83 13.55 -22.40
CA ASN A 8 -6.56 13.94 -23.79
C ASN A 8 -7.49 15.03 -24.34
N THR A 9 -8.60 15.30 -23.65
CA THR A 9 -9.53 16.41 -23.93
C THR A 9 -9.15 17.73 -23.27
N ASP A 10 -8.20 17.74 -22.34
CA ASP A 10 -7.82 18.95 -21.59
C ASP A 10 -7.08 19.97 -22.47
N PRO A 11 -7.21 21.29 -22.19
CA PRO A 11 -6.64 22.35 -23.02
C PRO A 11 -5.11 22.32 -23.19
N ILE A 12 -4.37 21.68 -22.27
CA ILE A 12 -2.90 21.56 -22.34
C ILE A 12 -2.44 20.93 -23.65
N TRP A 13 -3.20 19.97 -24.19
CA TRP A 13 -2.86 19.20 -25.38
C TRP A 13 -2.94 20.01 -26.68
N LYS A 14 -3.57 21.19 -26.64
CA LYS A 14 -3.63 22.14 -27.77
C LYS A 14 -2.40 23.04 -27.83
N GLN A 15 -1.51 22.99 -26.84
CA GLN A 15 -0.35 23.86 -26.73
C GLN A 15 0.89 23.23 -27.37
N LYS A 16 1.85 24.09 -27.75
CA LYS A 16 3.20 23.64 -28.13
C LYS A 16 4.09 23.54 -26.91
N PHE A 17 4.58 22.33 -26.62
CA PHE A 17 5.45 22.08 -25.47
C PHE A 17 6.87 22.61 -25.68
N GLN A 18 7.40 23.28 -24.65
CA GLN A 18 8.65 24.02 -24.71
C GLN A 18 9.84 23.17 -24.26
N ASN A 19 11.01 23.42 -24.82
CA ASN A 19 12.24 22.86 -24.27
C ASN A 19 12.53 23.45 -22.88
N VAL A 20 13.00 22.61 -21.97
CA VAL A 20 13.52 23.01 -20.66
C VAL A 20 14.84 23.75 -20.88
N LYS A 21 14.86 25.07 -20.67
CA LYS A 21 16.04 25.91 -20.89
C LYS A 21 17.12 25.73 -19.81
N LYS A 22 16.70 25.55 -18.56
CA LYS A 22 17.58 25.39 -17.39
C LYS A 22 16.95 24.40 -16.43
N ILE A 23 17.78 23.53 -15.83
CA ILE A 23 17.33 22.60 -14.78
C ILE A 23 17.38 23.33 -13.44
N THR A 24 16.23 23.83 -13.04
CA THR A 24 16.03 24.53 -11.76
C THR A 24 15.57 23.54 -10.67
N PRO A 25 15.56 23.95 -9.38
CA PRO A 25 14.96 23.15 -8.31
C PRO A 25 13.51 22.73 -8.60
N GLU A 26 12.72 23.58 -9.27
CA GLU A 26 11.33 23.31 -9.64
C GLU A 26 11.24 22.16 -10.66
N ILE A 27 12.15 22.10 -11.64
CA ILE A 27 12.23 20.97 -12.59
C ILE A 27 12.60 19.68 -11.87
N LYS A 28 13.56 19.74 -10.93
CA LYS A 28 13.94 18.56 -10.13
C LYS A 28 12.78 18.07 -9.27
N LYS A 29 12.03 19.00 -8.68
CA LYS A 29 10.81 18.70 -7.92
C LYS A 29 9.74 18.09 -8.82
N LEU A 30 9.46 18.68 -9.99
CA LEU A 30 8.52 18.14 -10.97
C LEU A 30 8.87 16.70 -11.36
N VAL A 31 10.14 16.42 -11.67
CA VAL A 31 10.58 15.06 -12.00
C VAL A 31 10.39 14.10 -10.82
N THR A 32 10.68 14.54 -9.60
CA THR A 32 10.46 13.73 -8.39
C THR A 32 8.97 13.42 -8.21
N ASP A 33 8.12 14.43 -8.32
CA ASP A 33 6.66 14.31 -8.23
C ASP A 33 6.09 13.42 -9.36
N MET A 34 6.63 13.52 -10.58
CA MET A 34 6.27 12.66 -11.71
C MET A 34 6.66 11.21 -11.45
N MET A 35 7.85 10.95 -10.92
CA MET A 35 8.30 9.60 -10.58
C MET A 35 7.43 8.98 -9.48
N GLU A 36 7.10 9.73 -8.43
CA GLU A 36 6.15 9.26 -7.40
C GLU A 36 4.75 8.99 -7.99
N THR A 37 4.31 9.79 -8.97
CA THR A 37 3.04 9.57 -9.67
C THR A 37 3.07 8.30 -10.53
N VAL A 38 4.19 8.01 -11.19
CA VAL A 38 4.38 6.73 -11.91
C VAL A 38 4.31 5.56 -10.94
N ASP A 39 5.03 5.66 -9.81
CA ASP A 39 5.09 4.58 -8.81
C ASP A 39 3.71 4.28 -8.21
N ILE A 40 2.92 5.31 -7.84
CA ILE A 40 1.59 5.08 -7.26
C ILE A 40 0.60 4.52 -8.29
N THR A 41 0.69 4.91 -9.57
CA THR A 41 -0.24 4.45 -10.61
C THR A 41 0.14 3.11 -11.23
N SER A 42 1.29 2.55 -10.85
CA SER A 42 1.90 1.39 -11.53
C SER A 42 2.12 1.61 -13.04
N ALA A 43 2.15 2.87 -13.48
CA ALA A 43 2.58 3.20 -14.83
C ALA A 43 4.08 2.92 -14.99
N VAL A 44 4.56 2.95 -16.22
CA VAL A 44 5.97 2.67 -16.56
C VAL A 44 6.70 3.91 -17.07
N GLY A 45 5.95 4.96 -17.40
CA GLY A 45 6.43 6.25 -17.85
C GLY A 45 5.36 7.34 -17.63
N LEU A 46 5.80 8.59 -17.70
CA LEU A 46 4.94 9.76 -17.63
C LEU A 46 5.59 10.96 -18.30
N ALA A 47 4.87 11.62 -19.22
CA ALA A 47 5.29 12.86 -19.86
C ALA A 47 4.78 14.09 -19.09
N ALA A 48 5.57 15.17 -19.08
CA ALA A 48 5.23 16.41 -18.39
C ALA A 48 3.85 17.00 -18.80
N PRO A 49 3.43 16.94 -20.08
CA PRO A 49 2.09 17.39 -20.47
C PRO A 49 0.94 16.61 -19.80
N GLN A 50 1.16 15.34 -19.45
CA GLN A 50 0.17 14.50 -18.74
C GLN A 50 -0.08 14.98 -17.30
N VAL A 51 0.78 15.84 -16.77
CA VAL A 51 0.63 16.46 -15.44
C VAL A 51 0.46 17.98 -15.53
N GLY A 52 0.06 18.47 -16.70
CA GLY A 52 -0.21 19.90 -16.93
C GLY A 52 1.01 20.77 -17.14
N ALA A 53 2.22 20.20 -17.20
CA ALA A 53 3.44 20.94 -17.45
C ALA A 53 3.75 20.98 -18.96
N ALA A 54 3.70 22.16 -19.57
CA ALA A 54 3.91 22.37 -21.00
C ALA A 54 5.40 22.27 -21.44
N LEU A 55 6.07 21.18 -21.05
CA LEU A 55 7.51 20.97 -21.21
C LEU A 55 7.81 19.70 -22.01
N ARG A 56 8.91 19.73 -22.77
CA ARG A 56 9.47 18.58 -23.46
C ARG A 56 10.32 17.76 -22.49
N LEU A 57 9.65 17.00 -21.64
CA LEU A 57 10.24 16.19 -20.59
C LEU A 57 9.36 14.97 -20.34
N PHE A 58 9.97 13.80 -20.18
CA PHE A 58 9.28 12.63 -19.64
C PHE A 58 10.17 11.85 -18.68
N VAL A 59 9.57 10.99 -17.89
CA VAL A 59 10.26 10.06 -16.98
C VAL A 59 9.92 8.62 -17.33
N ILE A 60 10.87 7.71 -17.08
CA ILE A 60 10.65 6.26 -17.12
C ILE A 60 11.00 5.73 -15.72
N SER A 61 10.11 4.91 -15.16
CA SER A 61 10.34 4.15 -13.93
C SER A 61 9.87 2.71 -14.16
N TYR A 62 10.76 1.88 -14.68
CA TYR A 62 10.45 0.47 -14.95
C TYR A 62 11.71 -0.40 -14.85
N GLY A 63 11.61 -1.54 -14.18
CA GLY A 63 12.72 -2.47 -14.02
C GLY A 63 13.94 -1.78 -13.38
N LYS A 64 15.06 -1.73 -14.12
CA LYS A 64 16.29 -1.06 -13.66
C LYS A 64 16.40 0.38 -14.16
N LEU A 65 15.52 0.83 -15.05
CA LEU A 65 15.57 2.16 -15.63
C LEU A 65 14.65 3.10 -14.83
N ARG A 66 15.26 3.97 -14.04
CA ARG A 66 14.60 5.11 -13.39
C ARG A 66 15.30 6.39 -13.79
N GLU A 67 14.85 7.02 -14.87
CA GLU A 67 15.53 8.17 -15.47
C GLU A 67 14.56 9.20 -16.07
N ALA A 68 14.96 10.47 -16.01
CA ALA A 68 14.28 11.57 -16.68
C ALA A 68 14.97 11.89 -18.01
N PHE A 69 14.16 12.05 -19.04
CA PHE A 69 14.55 12.40 -20.40
C PHE A 69 14.14 13.84 -20.66
N ILE A 70 15.09 14.77 -20.51
CA ILE A 70 14.86 16.21 -20.68
C ILE A 70 15.24 16.61 -22.10
N ASN A 71 14.37 17.37 -22.78
CA ASN A 71 14.52 17.76 -24.18
C ASN A 71 14.86 16.60 -25.13
N PRO A 72 14.18 15.44 -25.03
CA PRO A 72 14.58 14.27 -25.79
C PRO A 72 14.39 14.47 -27.29
N LYS A 73 15.20 13.77 -28.07
CA LYS A 73 15.12 13.65 -29.53
C LYS A 73 15.47 12.21 -29.95
N ILE A 74 14.50 11.50 -30.52
CA ILE A 74 14.76 10.19 -31.14
C ILE A 74 15.50 10.44 -32.47
N VAL A 75 16.76 10.02 -32.55
CA VAL A 75 17.64 10.24 -33.72
C VAL A 75 17.67 9.06 -34.68
N ARG A 76 17.39 7.84 -34.20
CA ARG A 76 17.24 6.64 -35.03
C ARG A 76 16.11 5.77 -34.52
N ARG A 77 15.38 5.14 -35.43
CA ARG A 77 14.45 4.02 -35.16
C ARG A 77 14.93 2.80 -35.93
N GLY A 78 14.96 1.64 -35.27
CA GLY A 78 15.25 0.36 -35.90
C GLY A 78 14.18 -0.02 -36.93
N LYS A 79 14.54 -0.90 -37.87
CA LYS A 79 13.62 -1.42 -38.88
C LYS A 79 12.66 -2.48 -38.32
N GLU A 80 13.13 -3.27 -37.36
CA GLU A 80 12.30 -4.26 -36.69
C GLU A 80 11.27 -3.55 -35.80
N THR A 81 10.02 -3.99 -35.91
CA THR A 81 8.90 -3.50 -35.09
C THR A 81 8.26 -4.65 -34.33
N ASN A 82 7.63 -4.32 -33.21
CA ASN A 82 6.75 -5.24 -32.51
C ASN A 82 5.38 -4.60 -32.31
N GLU A 83 4.35 -5.42 -32.22
CA GLU A 83 2.99 -5.02 -31.89
C GLU A 83 2.67 -5.48 -30.47
N ILE A 84 2.37 -4.53 -29.59
CA ILE A 84 2.03 -4.79 -28.20
C ILE A 84 0.92 -3.82 -27.81
N GLU A 85 0.02 -4.30 -26.94
CA GLU A 85 -1.03 -3.48 -26.35
C GLU A 85 -0.45 -2.33 -25.52
N GLU A 86 -0.99 -1.12 -25.73
CA GLU A 86 -0.70 0.08 -24.95
C GLU A 86 -1.96 0.60 -24.24
N GLY A 87 -1.73 1.29 -23.13
CA GLY A 87 -2.71 2.11 -22.43
C GLY A 87 -2.07 3.44 -22.03
N CYS A 88 -2.88 4.44 -21.70
CA CYS A 88 -2.37 5.76 -21.32
C CYS A 88 -3.17 6.34 -20.16
N LEU A 89 -2.47 6.90 -19.17
CA LEU A 89 -3.09 7.60 -18.04
C LEU A 89 -3.99 8.78 -18.47
N SER A 90 -3.69 9.39 -19.61
CA SER A 90 -4.48 10.49 -20.19
C SER A 90 -5.62 10.03 -21.10
N VAL A 91 -5.68 8.73 -21.43
CA VAL A 91 -6.75 8.09 -22.19
C VAL A 91 -7.23 6.84 -21.41
N PRO A 92 -7.82 7.04 -20.22
CA PRO A 92 -8.23 5.93 -19.36
C PRO A 92 -9.29 5.06 -20.04
N CYS A 93 -9.44 3.82 -19.59
CA CYS A 93 -10.50 2.90 -20.05
C CYS A 93 -10.43 2.51 -21.52
N VAL A 94 -9.34 2.81 -22.21
CA VAL A 94 -9.07 2.44 -23.60
C VAL A 94 -7.73 1.72 -23.64
N ARG A 95 -7.66 0.63 -24.41
CA ARG A 95 -6.43 -0.10 -24.72
C ARG A 95 -6.39 -0.40 -26.21
N GLY A 96 -5.20 -0.61 -26.75
CA GLY A 96 -5.07 -1.16 -28.10
C GLY A 96 -3.64 -1.44 -28.54
N SER A 97 -3.52 -2.30 -29.54
CA SER A 97 -2.25 -2.77 -30.08
C SER A 97 -1.58 -1.72 -30.97
N VAL A 98 -0.34 -1.37 -30.64
CA VAL A 98 0.44 -0.37 -31.40
C VAL A 98 1.75 -0.98 -31.88
N ASN A 99 2.08 -0.74 -33.15
CA ASN A 99 3.38 -1.08 -33.71
C ASN A 99 4.44 -0.03 -33.33
N ARG A 100 5.56 -0.47 -32.76
CA ARG A 100 6.70 0.38 -32.35
C ARG A 100 8.00 -0.21 -32.84
N ALA A 101 9.00 0.63 -33.10
CA ALA A 101 10.36 0.16 -33.37
C ALA A 101 10.90 -0.59 -32.14
N ASN A 102 11.48 -1.76 -32.34
CA ASN A 102 12.04 -2.59 -31.28
C ASN A 102 13.30 -1.96 -30.67
N GLU A 103 13.96 -1.08 -31.40
CA GLU A 103 15.14 -0.34 -30.96
C GLU A 103 15.05 1.13 -31.38
N ILE A 104 15.51 2.03 -30.52
CA ILE A 104 15.69 3.46 -30.82
C ILE A 104 17.03 3.96 -30.30
N GLU A 105 17.55 5.00 -30.95
CA GLU A 105 18.57 5.88 -30.37
C GLU A 105 17.94 7.22 -30.00
N ILE A 106 18.21 7.67 -28.78
CA ILE A 106 17.62 8.88 -28.22
C ILE A 106 18.72 9.76 -27.59
N ASP A 107 18.73 11.03 -27.98
CA ASP A 107 19.53 12.08 -27.35
C ASP A 107 18.66 12.83 -26.34
N TYR A 108 19.19 13.14 -25.16
CA TYR A 108 18.48 13.85 -24.09
C TYR A 108 19.46 14.49 -23.10
N GLN A 109 18.94 15.25 -22.14
CA GLN A 109 19.69 15.72 -20.98
C GLN A 109 19.21 14.99 -19.71
N ASP A 110 20.16 14.64 -18.84
CA ASP A 110 19.83 14.12 -17.51
C ASP A 110 19.46 15.23 -16.52
N LEU A 111 19.06 14.86 -15.30
CA LEU A 111 18.74 15.82 -14.21
C LEU A 111 19.91 16.70 -13.75
N LYS A 112 21.13 16.42 -14.19
CA LYS A 112 22.31 17.26 -13.95
C LYS A 112 22.63 18.18 -15.14
N GLY A 113 21.85 18.11 -16.22
CA GLY A 113 22.02 18.91 -17.43
C GLY A 113 23.05 18.35 -18.39
N ARG A 114 23.54 17.13 -18.12
CA ARG A 114 24.56 16.51 -18.96
C ARG A 114 23.89 15.91 -20.19
N PRO A 115 24.40 16.17 -21.40
CA PRO A 115 23.91 15.50 -22.60
C PRO A 115 24.19 14.00 -22.49
N LYS A 116 23.20 13.21 -22.87
CA LYS A 116 23.25 11.75 -22.93
C LYS A 116 22.72 11.28 -24.27
N LYS A 117 23.30 10.18 -24.73
CA LYS A 117 22.80 9.37 -25.83
C LYS A 117 22.56 7.96 -25.30
N ALA A 118 21.39 7.40 -25.57
CA ALA A 118 21.04 6.05 -25.16
C ALA A 118 20.49 5.25 -26.35
N THR A 119 20.87 3.98 -26.40
CA THR A 119 20.19 2.98 -27.23
C THR A 119 19.23 2.22 -26.32
N LEU A 120 17.94 2.29 -26.62
CA LEU A 120 16.90 1.57 -25.89
C LEU A 120 16.34 0.49 -26.80
N SER A 121 16.07 -0.68 -26.23
CA SER A 121 15.51 -1.83 -26.95
C SER A 121 14.34 -2.47 -26.21
N GLY A 122 13.54 -3.27 -26.93
CA GLY A 122 12.40 -3.99 -26.40
C GLY A 122 11.38 -3.06 -25.73
N TYR A 123 10.96 -3.43 -24.52
CA TYR A 123 9.94 -2.68 -23.79
C TYR A 123 10.40 -1.26 -23.40
N TYR A 124 11.70 -1.05 -23.12
CA TYR A 124 12.23 0.30 -22.83
C TYR A 124 12.13 1.23 -24.05
N ALA A 125 12.39 0.72 -25.25
CA ALA A 125 12.21 1.48 -26.49
C ALA A 125 10.74 1.87 -26.72
N ARG A 126 9.82 0.96 -26.40
CA ARG A 126 8.38 1.21 -26.47
C ARG A 126 7.93 2.30 -25.50
N ILE A 127 8.30 2.20 -24.23
CA ILE A 127 7.97 3.22 -23.22
C ILE A 127 8.48 4.58 -23.69
N ALA A 128 9.76 4.68 -24.08
CA ALA A 128 10.33 5.94 -24.54
C ALA A 128 9.62 6.51 -25.78
N GLN A 129 9.25 5.66 -26.75
CA GLN A 129 8.47 6.11 -27.92
C GLN A 129 7.06 6.58 -27.53
N HIS A 130 6.39 5.89 -26.59
CA HIS A 130 5.08 6.30 -26.08
C HIS A 130 5.15 7.66 -25.41
N GLU A 131 6.07 7.84 -24.46
CA GLU A 131 6.23 9.12 -23.75
C GLU A 131 6.70 10.25 -24.67
N TYR A 132 7.51 9.92 -25.68
CA TYR A 132 7.95 10.89 -26.68
C TYR A 132 6.80 11.43 -27.54
N ASP A 133 5.79 10.61 -27.86
CA ASP A 133 4.63 11.05 -28.64
C ASP A 133 3.82 12.12 -27.90
N HIS A 134 3.66 11.97 -26.58
CA HIS A 134 3.00 12.96 -25.74
C HIS A 134 3.68 14.33 -25.83
N LEU A 135 4.98 14.39 -26.13
CA LEU A 135 5.71 15.66 -26.33
C LEU A 135 5.38 16.35 -27.67
N SER A 136 4.48 15.77 -28.47
CA SER A 136 3.95 16.33 -29.72
C SER A 136 2.42 16.24 -29.76
N SER A 137 1.77 16.11 -28.59
CA SER A 137 0.31 15.98 -28.45
C SER A 137 -0.28 14.81 -29.23
N SER A 138 0.51 13.74 -29.42
CA SER A 138 0.06 12.51 -30.04
C SER A 138 -0.09 11.42 -28.98
N PHE A 139 -1.18 10.68 -29.06
CA PHE A 139 -1.49 9.55 -28.20
C PHE A 139 -1.31 8.25 -28.96
N TYR A 140 -1.15 7.15 -28.23
CA TYR A 140 -1.04 5.82 -28.82
C TYR A 140 -2.27 5.48 -29.70
N THR A 141 -3.46 6.00 -29.35
CA THR A 141 -4.69 5.85 -30.13
C THR A 141 -4.59 6.44 -31.54
N ASP A 142 -3.77 7.47 -31.73
CA ASP A 142 -3.56 8.11 -33.05
C ASP A 142 -2.68 7.25 -33.97
N ARG A 143 -1.95 6.27 -33.39
CA ARG A 143 -1.11 5.33 -34.14
C ARG A 143 -1.83 4.06 -34.54
N ILE A 144 -3.04 3.83 -34.02
CA ILE A 144 -3.82 2.63 -34.32
C ILE A 144 -4.57 2.85 -35.62
N LEU A 145 -4.15 2.14 -36.67
CA LEU A 145 -4.74 2.26 -38.01
C LEU A 145 -6.11 1.60 -38.10
N ASP A 146 -6.27 0.39 -37.55
CA ASP A 146 -7.56 -0.31 -37.48
C ASP A 146 -8.20 -0.09 -36.10
N LYS A 147 -9.30 0.67 -36.06
CA LYS A 147 -10.05 0.93 -34.82
C LYS A 147 -10.61 -0.33 -34.17
N LYS A 148 -10.68 -1.48 -34.87
CA LYS A 148 -11.02 -2.78 -34.25
C LYS A 148 -9.97 -3.25 -33.25
N ASN A 149 -8.74 -2.73 -33.33
CA ASN A 149 -7.67 -3.00 -32.38
C ASN A 149 -7.77 -2.16 -31.10
N LEU A 150 -8.79 -1.29 -30.99
CA LEU A 150 -9.14 -0.60 -29.75
C LEU A 150 -10.26 -1.36 -29.06
N TYR A 151 -10.11 -1.54 -27.75
CA TYR A 151 -11.22 -1.93 -26.89
C TYR A 151 -11.31 -1.01 -25.68
N THR A 152 -12.52 -0.89 -25.17
CA THR A 152 -12.80 -0.11 -23.96
C THR A 152 -13.27 -1.04 -22.85
N TYR A 153 -13.02 -0.63 -21.61
CA TYR A 153 -13.47 -1.35 -20.43
C TYR A 153 -14.14 -0.38 -19.45
N LYS A 154 -15.08 -0.90 -18.66
CA LYS A 154 -15.75 -0.10 -17.63
C LYS A 154 -14.86 0.00 -16.40
N THR A 155 -14.81 1.20 -15.83
CA THR A 155 -14.18 1.44 -14.54
C THR A 155 -14.88 0.63 -13.44
N ILE A 156 -14.09 0.01 -12.55
CA ILE A 156 -14.59 -0.80 -11.44
C ILE A 156 -14.94 0.12 -10.26
N LYS A 157 -16.20 0.13 -9.81
CA LYS A 157 -16.63 0.92 -8.66
C LYS A 157 -16.36 0.19 -7.35
N ILE A 158 -15.59 0.81 -6.46
CA ILE A 158 -15.16 0.23 -5.20
C ILE A 158 -15.55 1.15 -4.05
N VAL A 159 -16.20 0.58 -3.04
CA VAL A 159 -16.25 1.17 -1.70
C VAL A 159 -15.23 0.47 -0.81
N PHE A 160 -14.39 1.25 -0.14
CA PHE A 160 -13.31 0.71 0.68
C PHE A 160 -13.62 0.83 2.17
N PHE A 161 -13.41 -0.24 2.92
CA PHE A 161 -13.56 -0.28 4.37
C PHE A 161 -12.20 -0.53 5.01
N GLY A 162 -11.71 0.37 5.87
CA GLY A 162 -10.42 0.17 6.54
C GLY A 162 -10.12 1.19 7.61
N THR A 163 -9.09 0.96 8.42
CA THR A 163 -8.72 1.90 9.49
C THR A 163 -7.22 1.95 9.75
N SER A 164 -6.54 0.80 9.79
CA SER A 164 -5.11 0.72 10.17
C SER A 164 -4.16 1.06 9.02
N GLU A 165 -2.85 1.06 9.29
CA GLU A 165 -1.79 1.19 8.28
C GLU A 165 -1.82 0.08 7.23
N PHE A 166 -2.21 -1.13 7.62
CA PHE A 166 -2.44 -2.22 6.66
C PHE A 166 -3.51 -1.82 5.63
N GLY A 167 -4.60 -1.20 6.10
CA GLY A 167 -5.68 -0.73 5.24
C GLY A 167 -5.26 0.46 4.36
N SER A 168 -4.44 1.39 4.86
CA SER A 168 -3.97 2.53 4.05
C SER A 168 -3.09 2.09 2.89
N ILE A 169 -2.21 1.09 3.09
CA ILE A 169 -1.37 0.54 2.01
C ILE A 169 -2.24 -0.08 0.91
N VAL A 170 -3.24 -0.90 1.28
CA VAL A 170 -4.17 -1.50 0.31
C VAL A 170 -4.98 -0.41 -0.41
N LEU A 171 -5.53 0.58 0.32
CA LEU A 171 -6.25 1.70 -0.27
C LEU A 171 -5.38 2.51 -1.24
N LYS A 172 -4.12 2.78 -0.87
CA LYS A 172 -3.17 3.54 -1.70
C LYS A 172 -2.96 2.88 -3.05
N SER A 173 -2.84 1.55 -3.07
CA SER A 173 -2.71 0.77 -4.31
C SER A 173 -3.96 0.90 -5.19
N LEU A 174 -5.16 0.81 -4.59
CA LEU A 174 -6.43 0.99 -5.29
C LEU A 174 -6.61 2.42 -5.83
N ILE A 175 -6.17 3.44 -5.09
CA ILE A 175 -6.15 4.85 -5.52
C ILE A 175 -5.22 5.02 -6.73
N GLY A 176 -4.08 4.34 -6.74
CA GLY A 176 -3.18 4.26 -7.89
C GLY A 176 -3.92 3.89 -9.19
N GLN A 177 -4.71 2.82 -9.12
CA GLN A 177 -5.52 2.37 -10.25
C GLN A 177 -6.72 3.29 -10.55
N LYS A 178 -7.21 4.04 -9.56
CA LYS A 178 -8.19 5.12 -9.79
C LYS A 178 -7.62 6.24 -10.65
N LEU A 179 -6.38 6.63 -10.40
CA LEU A 179 -5.69 7.64 -11.20
C LEU A 179 -5.47 7.15 -12.64
N ALA A 180 -5.13 5.87 -12.81
CA ALA A 180 -5.07 5.22 -14.12
C ALA A 180 -6.43 5.08 -14.82
N GLY A 181 -7.53 5.28 -14.09
CA GLY A 181 -8.90 5.18 -14.59
C GLY A 181 -9.48 3.76 -14.60
N GLU A 182 -8.74 2.78 -14.07
CA GLU A 182 -9.25 1.42 -13.96
C GLU A 182 -10.31 1.30 -12.88
N TYR A 183 -10.11 1.98 -11.75
CA TYR A 183 -11.01 1.92 -10.59
C TYR A 183 -11.66 3.27 -10.30
N GLU A 184 -12.76 3.23 -9.58
CA GLU A 184 -13.39 4.39 -8.99
C GLU A 184 -13.61 4.09 -7.50
N ILE A 185 -12.74 4.65 -6.65
CA ILE A 185 -12.98 4.61 -5.20
C ILE A 185 -14.03 5.68 -4.91
N THR A 186 -15.27 5.26 -4.67
CA THR A 186 -16.45 6.12 -4.56
C THR A 186 -16.70 6.58 -3.13
N LEU A 187 -16.36 5.75 -2.15
CA LEU A 187 -16.50 6.02 -0.73
C LEU A 187 -15.46 5.24 0.08
N VAL A 188 -14.94 5.87 1.12
CA VAL A 188 -14.14 5.23 2.16
C VAL A 188 -14.93 5.20 3.46
N VAL A 189 -15.06 4.02 4.06
CA VAL A 189 -15.67 3.83 5.38
C VAL A 189 -14.57 3.50 6.37
N THR A 190 -14.40 4.36 7.38
CA THR A 190 -13.38 4.17 8.44
C THR A 190 -14.01 4.21 9.82
N ALA A 191 -13.27 3.77 10.83
CA ALA A 191 -13.72 3.84 12.22
C ALA A 191 -13.51 5.25 12.79
N PRO A 192 -14.34 5.68 13.77
CA PRO A 192 -14.05 6.87 14.55
C PRO A 192 -12.66 6.81 15.16
N ASN A 193 -12.01 7.97 15.29
CA ASN A 193 -10.73 8.04 15.98
C ASN A 193 -10.89 7.49 17.40
N LYS A 194 -9.96 6.63 17.82
CA LYS A 194 -9.90 6.22 19.23
C LYS A 194 -9.31 7.39 20.03
N PRO A 195 -9.81 7.67 21.25
CA PRO A 195 -9.14 8.61 22.13
C PRO A 195 -7.71 8.11 22.36
N ALA A 196 -6.73 8.93 22.06
CA ALA A 196 -5.36 8.65 22.45
C ALA A 196 -5.27 8.76 24.00
N GLY A 197 -4.35 8.03 24.62
CA GLY A 197 -4.21 8.01 26.08
C GLY A 197 -4.02 9.42 26.67
N ARG A 198 -4.11 9.56 28.01
CA ARG A 198 -4.07 10.87 28.70
C ARG A 198 -2.98 11.80 28.13
N GLY A 199 -3.41 12.92 27.55
CA GLY A 199 -2.54 13.99 27.04
C GLY A 199 -2.13 13.87 25.56
N GLN A 200 -2.65 12.91 24.80
CA GLN A 200 -2.38 12.79 23.37
C GLN A 200 -3.55 13.28 22.52
N GLU A 201 -3.23 13.96 21.42
CA GLU A 201 -4.22 14.33 20.40
C GLU A 201 -4.82 13.07 19.75
N SER A 202 -6.11 13.14 19.44
CA SER A 202 -6.83 12.11 18.71
C SER A 202 -6.16 11.85 17.35
N THR A 203 -5.44 10.73 17.22
CA THR A 203 -4.75 10.38 15.97
C THR A 203 -5.75 10.02 14.89
N VAL A 204 -5.74 10.76 13.78
CA VAL A 204 -6.52 10.45 12.58
C VAL A 204 -6.10 9.09 12.04
N SER A 205 -7.05 8.21 11.73
CA SER A 205 -6.73 6.89 11.16
C SER A 205 -5.95 7.04 9.83
N PRO A 206 -4.91 6.23 9.55
CA PRO A 206 -4.15 6.29 8.29
C PRO A 206 -5.02 6.24 7.03
N VAL A 207 -6.07 5.42 7.04
CA VAL A 207 -7.04 5.33 5.93
C VAL A 207 -7.79 6.65 5.73
N LYS A 208 -8.23 7.31 6.81
CA LYS A 208 -8.89 8.62 6.73
C LYS A 208 -7.95 9.68 6.16
N ALA A 209 -6.72 9.77 6.70
CA ALA A 209 -5.74 10.74 6.25
C ALA A 209 -5.43 10.60 4.75
N LEU A 210 -5.29 9.36 4.28
CA LEU A 210 -5.09 9.07 2.87
C LEU A 210 -6.30 9.43 2.01
N ALA A 211 -7.51 9.07 2.45
CA ALA A 211 -8.74 9.40 1.71
C ALA A 211 -8.95 10.93 1.60
N ASP A 212 -8.68 11.68 2.68
CA ASP A 212 -8.72 13.15 2.68
C ASP A 212 -7.69 13.73 1.68
N GLN A 213 -6.46 13.21 1.66
CA GLN A 213 -5.41 13.64 0.73
C GLN A 213 -5.84 13.52 -0.75
N PHE A 214 -6.64 12.51 -1.08
CA PHE A 214 -7.14 12.28 -2.43
C PHE A 214 -8.58 12.79 -2.66
N ASN A 215 -9.14 13.54 -1.72
CA ASN A 215 -10.51 14.08 -1.76
C ASN A 215 -11.58 13.00 -2.02
N ILE A 216 -11.41 11.82 -1.42
CA ILE A 216 -12.37 10.72 -1.52
C ILE A 216 -13.42 10.91 -0.42
N PRO A 217 -14.73 10.80 -0.71
CA PRO A 217 -15.77 10.89 0.32
C PRO A 217 -15.54 9.87 1.45
N ILE A 218 -15.76 10.30 2.70
CA ILE A 218 -15.51 9.48 3.90
C ILE A 218 -16.78 9.37 4.74
N GLU A 219 -17.08 8.15 5.20
CA GLU A 219 -18.06 7.87 6.25
C GLU A 219 -17.35 7.31 7.48
N VAL A 220 -17.77 7.80 8.66
CA VAL A 220 -17.17 7.42 9.95
C VAL A 220 -18.25 6.90 10.92
N PRO A 221 -19.00 5.85 10.54
CA PRO A 221 -20.14 5.39 11.32
C PRO A 221 -19.67 4.86 12.69
N THR A 222 -20.39 5.20 13.77
CA THR A 222 -20.14 4.64 15.11
C THR A 222 -20.57 3.18 15.20
N THR A 223 -21.59 2.78 14.44
CA THR A 223 -22.06 1.40 14.27
C THR A 223 -22.43 1.14 12.81
N LEU A 224 -22.20 -0.08 12.32
CA LEU A 224 -22.74 -0.51 11.02
C LEU A 224 -24.15 -1.11 11.14
N LYS A 225 -24.53 -1.59 12.32
CA LYS A 225 -25.86 -2.18 12.55
C LYS A 225 -26.92 -1.09 12.49
N ASN A 226 -28.00 -1.35 11.75
CA ASN A 226 -29.14 -0.44 11.60
C ASN A 226 -28.71 0.95 11.06
N SER A 227 -27.66 1.01 10.25
CA SER A 227 -27.18 2.26 9.67
C SER A 227 -27.89 2.53 8.34
N SER A 228 -29.16 2.93 8.41
CA SER A 228 -30.01 3.18 7.23
C SER A 228 -29.37 4.18 6.27
N ASP A 229 -28.74 5.23 6.78
CA ASP A 229 -28.13 6.27 5.96
C ASP A 229 -26.95 5.74 5.15
N LEU A 230 -26.06 4.95 5.80
CA LEU A 230 -24.95 4.30 5.11
C LEU A 230 -25.46 3.29 4.08
N VAL A 231 -26.43 2.45 4.44
CA VAL A 231 -27.01 1.45 3.53
C VAL A 231 -27.62 2.12 2.30
N ASN A 232 -28.41 3.19 2.50
CA ASN A 232 -29.01 3.95 1.40
C ASN A 232 -27.95 4.57 0.50
N LYS A 233 -26.90 5.15 1.10
CA LYS A 233 -25.77 5.71 0.35
C LYS A 233 -25.05 4.65 -0.48
N LEU A 234 -24.73 3.50 0.12
CA LEU A 234 -24.08 2.38 -0.57
C LEU A 234 -24.95 1.82 -1.71
N LYS A 235 -26.27 1.70 -1.51
CA LYS A 235 -27.20 1.32 -2.58
C LYS A 235 -27.21 2.32 -3.72
N SER A 236 -27.18 3.63 -3.43
CA SER A 236 -27.15 4.66 -4.47
C SER A 236 -25.84 4.69 -5.28
N ILE A 237 -24.73 4.29 -4.65
CA ILE A 237 -23.42 4.16 -5.32
C ILE A 237 -23.41 2.98 -6.32
N GLU A 238 -24.16 1.92 -5.99
CA GLU A 238 -24.17 0.65 -6.71
C GLU A 238 -22.76 0.08 -6.98
N PRO A 239 -21.93 -0.14 -5.94
CA PRO A 239 -20.55 -0.56 -6.13
C PRO A 239 -20.47 -1.95 -6.78
N ASP A 240 -19.43 -2.18 -7.59
CA ASP A 240 -19.10 -3.53 -8.05
C ASP A 240 -18.55 -4.34 -6.89
N PHE A 241 -17.68 -3.73 -6.08
CA PHE A 241 -17.06 -4.36 -4.93
C PHE A 241 -17.12 -3.50 -3.68
N ILE A 242 -17.26 -4.16 -2.55
CA ILE A 242 -16.79 -3.63 -1.27
C ILE A 242 -15.45 -4.30 -1.00
N VAL A 243 -14.40 -3.54 -0.71
CA VAL A 243 -13.09 -4.09 -0.32
C VAL A 243 -12.79 -3.69 1.12
N LEU A 244 -12.69 -4.68 2.00
CA LEU A 244 -12.37 -4.49 3.41
C LEU A 244 -10.91 -4.88 3.68
N ALA A 245 -10.17 -4.01 4.36
CA ALA A 245 -8.85 -4.32 4.88
C ALA A 245 -8.69 -3.67 6.26
N SER A 246 -8.62 -4.50 7.31
CA SER A 246 -8.47 -4.04 8.70
C SER A 246 -9.52 -3.02 9.16
N TYR A 247 -10.80 -3.35 8.95
CA TYR A 247 -11.94 -2.59 9.47
C TYR A 247 -12.57 -3.34 10.65
N GLY A 248 -12.33 -2.87 11.87
CA GLY A 248 -12.57 -3.62 13.12
C GLY A 248 -14.03 -3.82 13.56
N LYS A 249 -15.01 -3.75 12.63
CA LYS A 249 -16.44 -3.95 12.93
C LYS A 249 -17.00 -5.05 12.03
N ILE A 250 -17.94 -5.82 12.58
CA ILE A 250 -18.70 -6.81 11.81
C ILE A 250 -19.58 -6.09 10.81
N VAL A 251 -19.47 -6.47 9.54
CA VAL A 251 -20.30 -5.93 8.45
C VAL A 251 -21.62 -6.71 8.42
N PRO A 252 -22.78 -6.05 8.58
CA PRO A 252 -24.07 -6.72 8.58
C PRO A 252 -24.44 -7.22 7.18
N LYS A 253 -25.30 -8.25 7.13
CA LYS A 253 -25.79 -8.87 5.89
C LYS A 253 -26.32 -7.85 4.87
N GLU A 254 -27.08 -6.87 5.34
CA GLU A 254 -27.64 -5.79 4.53
C GLU A 254 -26.61 -4.97 3.75
N ILE A 255 -25.36 -4.88 4.22
CA ILE A 255 -24.24 -4.24 3.51
C ILE A 255 -23.49 -5.25 2.64
N LEU A 256 -23.31 -6.49 3.11
CA LEU A 256 -22.64 -7.56 2.37
C LEU A 256 -23.34 -7.91 1.05
N GLU A 257 -24.65 -7.72 0.96
CA GLU A 257 -25.46 -8.03 -0.22
C GLU A 257 -25.53 -6.86 -1.24
N ILE A 258 -25.02 -5.68 -0.92
CA ILE A 258 -25.04 -4.50 -1.80
C ILE A 258 -24.15 -4.61 -3.05
N PRO A 259 -22.86 -5.02 -2.95
CA PRO A 259 -21.98 -4.97 -4.11
C PRO A 259 -22.42 -5.94 -5.21
N LYS A 260 -22.41 -5.47 -6.47
CA LYS A 260 -22.87 -6.24 -7.65
C LYS A 260 -22.07 -7.52 -7.88
N LYS A 261 -20.79 -7.55 -7.48
CA LYS A 261 -19.89 -8.69 -7.68
C LYS A 261 -19.57 -9.39 -6.37
N ALA A 262 -18.90 -8.71 -5.44
CA ALA A 262 -18.54 -9.33 -4.17
C ALA A 262 -18.18 -8.33 -3.06
N PRO A 263 -18.54 -8.64 -1.80
CA PRO A 263 -17.89 -8.06 -0.63
C PRO A 263 -16.60 -8.85 -0.33
N LEU A 264 -15.44 -8.22 -0.46
CA LEU A 264 -14.12 -8.84 -0.28
C LEU A 264 -13.48 -8.42 1.05
N ASN A 265 -12.78 -9.33 1.71
CA ASN A 265 -11.85 -9.03 2.81
C ASN A 265 -10.42 -9.44 2.43
N VAL A 266 -9.47 -8.55 2.69
CA VAL A 266 -8.03 -8.78 2.58
C VAL A 266 -7.51 -9.18 3.96
N HIS A 267 -7.44 -10.48 4.22
CA HIS A 267 -7.09 -11.02 5.53
C HIS A 267 -5.61 -11.43 5.61
N PRO A 268 -4.82 -10.90 6.56
CA PRO A 268 -3.37 -11.15 6.63
C PRO A 268 -3.02 -12.48 7.31
N SER A 269 -3.63 -13.57 6.85
CA SER A 269 -3.20 -14.93 7.11
C SER A 269 -3.47 -15.87 5.93
N LEU A 270 -2.91 -17.07 6.00
CA LEU A 270 -3.29 -18.20 5.16
C LEU A 270 -4.51 -18.90 5.79
N LEU A 271 -5.71 -18.47 5.42
CA LEU A 271 -6.97 -19.04 5.92
C LEU A 271 -7.05 -20.54 5.57
N PRO A 272 -7.58 -21.40 6.47
CA PRO A 272 -8.39 -21.07 7.65
C PRO A 272 -7.60 -20.79 8.94
N LYS A 273 -6.26 -20.76 8.91
CA LYS A 273 -5.48 -20.39 10.10
C LYS A 273 -5.68 -18.92 10.46
N TYR A 274 -5.70 -18.64 11.75
CA TYR A 274 -5.66 -17.31 12.33
C TYR A 274 -6.83 -16.40 11.91
N ARG A 275 -8.06 -16.89 11.97
CA ARG A 275 -9.25 -16.05 11.89
C ARG A 275 -9.26 -15.03 13.04
N GLY A 276 -9.71 -13.80 12.80
CA GLY A 276 -9.89 -12.77 13.82
C GLY A 276 -8.84 -11.66 13.84
N ALA A 277 -8.68 -11.05 15.02
CA ALA A 277 -8.13 -9.70 15.15
C ALA A 277 -6.59 -9.58 15.17
N SER A 278 -5.83 -10.66 15.42
CA SER A 278 -4.36 -10.59 15.54
C SER A 278 -3.60 -11.70 14.81
N PRO A 279 -3.89 -11.94 13.51
CA PRO A 279 -3.26 -13.01 12.72
C PRO A 279 -1.74 -12.86 12.57
N ILE A 280 -1.26 -11.64 12.35
CA ILE A 280 0.16 -11.34 12.11
C ILE A 280 0.99 -11.68 13.37
N GLN A 281 0.52 -11.21 14.52
CA GLN A 281 1.13 -11.49 15.82
C GLN A 281 1.13 -13.00 16.09
N SER A 282 0.00 -13.66 15.84
CA SER A 282 -0.19 -15.08 16.11
C SER A 282 0.75 -15.96 15.27
N ALA A 283 0.98 -15.60 14.00
CA ALA A 283 1.95 -16.29 13.14
C ALA A 283 3.38 -16.18 13.69
N ILE A 284 3.80 -14.99 14.13
CA ILE A 284 5.12 -14.78 14.73
C ILE A 284 5.26 -15.56 16.05
N LEU A 285 4.26 -15.49 16.93
CA LEU A 285 4.26 -16.20 18.23
C LEU A 285 4.38 -17.71 18.06
N SER A 286 3.65 -18.27 17.08
CA SER A 286 3.66 -19.69 16.76
C SER A 286 5.01 -20.15 16.19
N GLY A 287 5.85 -19.21 15.74
CA GLY A 287 7.11 -19.52 15.06
C GLY A 287 6.91 -20.02 13.64
N ASP A 288 5.82 -19.63 12.99
CA ASP A 288 5.53 -20.04 11.62
C ASP A 288 6.66 -19.56 10.68
N LYS A 289 7.11 -20.44 9.78
CA LYS A 289 8.11 -20.10 8.76
C LYS A 289 7.51 -19.23 7.65
N TYR A 290 6.25 -19.48 7.34
CA TYR A 290 5.50 -18.79 6.29
C TYR A 290 4.17 -18.28 6.85
N THR A 291 3.79 -17.11 6.40
CA THR A 291 2.44 -16.56 6.54
C THR A 291 2.02 -16.00 5.18
N GLY A 292 0.89 -15.32 5.10
CA GLY A 292 0.41 -14.79 3.84
C GLY A 292 -0.84 -13.95 3.97
N VAL A 293 -1.45 -13.69 2.83
CA VAL A 293 -2.73 -12.99 2.71
C VAL A 293 -3.71 -13.89 1.99
N SER A 294 -4.97 -13.83 2.41
CA SER A 294 -6.09 -14.44 1.70
C SER A 294 -7.10 -13.36 1.35
N VAL A 295 -7.51 -13.30 0.09
CA VAL A 295 -8.63 -12.47 -0.36
C VAL A 295 -9.86 -13.37 -0.42
N MET A 296 -10.83 -13.12 0.46
CA MET A 296 -12.02 -13.95 0.62
C MET A 296 -13.30 -13.16 0.39
N LYS A 297 -14.37 -13.86 -0.01
CA LYS A 297 -15.74 -13.32 0.01
C LYS A 297 -16.18 -13.24 1.46
N MET A 298 -16.63 -12.07 1.91
CA MET A 298 -17.16 -11.89 3.26
C MET A 298 -18.53 -12.56 3.41
N ASN A 299 -18.80 -13.07 4.62
CA ASN A 299 -20.11 -13.52 5.08
C ASN A 299 -20.34 -12.98 6.51
N GLU A 300 -21.48 -13.33 7.13
CA GLU A 300 -21.85 -12.84 8.47
C GLU A 300 -20.94 -13.35 9.60
N LYS A 301 -20.13 -14.38 9.33
CA LYS A 301 -19.24 -15.02 10.30
C LYS A 301 -17.80 -14.52 10.13
N LEU A 302 -17.12 -14.30 11.26
CA LEU A 302 -15.75 -13.80 11.29
C LEU A 302 -14.79 -14.68 10.47
N ASP A 303 -14.18 -14.09 9.44
CA ASP A 303 -13.11 -14.64 8.60
C ASP A 303 -13.35 -16.06 8.07
N SER A 304 -14.62 -16.42 7.84
CA SER A 304 -15.02 -17.79 7.48
C SER A 304 -15.45 -17.98 6.04
N GLY A 305 -15.54 -16.89 5.27
CA GLY A 305 -16.03 -16.94 3.91
C GLY A 305 -15.04 -17.52 2.92
N ASP A 306 -15.56 -17.92 1.77
CA ASP A 306 -14.82 -18.67 0.76
C ASP A 306 -13.69 -17.82 0.15
N ILE A 307 -12.57 -18.45 -0.19
CA ILE A 307 -11.32 -17.78 -0.61
C ILE A 307 -11.25 -17.70 -2.14
N PHE A 308 -11.03 -16.50 -2.67
CA PHE A 308 -10.74 -16.30 -4.11
C PHE A 308 -9.28 -16.58 -4.43
N GLY A 309 -8.37 -16.19 -3.53
CA GLY A 309 -6.95 -16.46 -3.69
C GLY A 309 -6.18 -16.25 -2.39
N SER A 310 -5.03 -16.90 -2.30
CA SER A 310 -4.07 -16.70 -1.23
C SER A 310 -2.66 -16.60 -1.80
N ALA A 311 -1.82 -15.81 -1.16
CA ALA A 311 -0.41 -15.69 -1.48
C ALA A 311 0.40 -15.69 -0.18
N HIS A 312 1.62 -16.24 -0.21
CA HIS A 312 2.44 -16.40 0.98
C HIS A 312 3.82 -15.72 0.84
N LEU A 313 4.42 -15.41 1.99
CA LEU A 313 5.79 -14.95 2.10
C LEU A 313 6.49 -15.59 3.30
N THR A 314 7.82 -15.51 3.31
CA THR A 314 8.61 -16.01 4.45
C THR A 314 8.65 -14.97 5.56
N ILE A 315 8.43 -15.40 6.81
CA ILE A 315 8.67 -14.57 8.00
C ILE A 315 10.18 -14.53 8.25
N LYS A 316 10.78 -13.34 8.14
CA LYS A 316 12.20 -13.12 8.42
C LYS A 316 12.44 -13.19 9.93
N LYS A 317 13.65 -13.59 10.33
CA LYS A 317 14.04 -13.63 11.74
C LYS A 317 13.97 -12.26 12.43
N THR A 318 14.07 -11.18 11.66
CA THR A 318 14.00 -9.79 12.14
C THR A 318 12.61 -9.18 12.01
N ASP A 319 11.63 -9.90 11.44
CA ASP A 319 10.27 -9.36 11.28
C ASP A 319 9.62 -9.15 12.65
N THR A 320 9.25 -7.92 12.92
CA THR A 320 8.25 -7.51 13.91
C THR A 320 6.84 -7.57 13.28
N SER A 321 5.79 -7.48 14.10
CA SER A 321 4.43 -7.39 13.54
C SER A 321 4.20 -6.19 12.65
N GLU A 322 4.83 -5.05 12.94
CA GLU A 322 4.79 -3.86 12.10
C GLU A 322 5.43 -4.09 10.72
N SER A 323 6.72 -4.48 10.70
CA SER A 323 7.43 -4.75 9.43
C SER A 323 6.81 -5.90 8.62
N LEU A 324 6.25 -6.92 9.29
CA LEU A 324 5.53 -7.99 8.61
C LEU A 324 4.17 -7.51 8.08
N SER A 325 3.49 -6.63 8.80
CA SER A 325 2.22 -6.03 8.37
C SER A 325 2.37 -5.22 7.09
N GLU A 326 3.41 -4.40 6.96
CA GLU A 326 3.68 -3.64 5.73
C GLU A 326 3.87 -4.57 4.53
N ARG A 327 4.75 -5.57 4.67
CA ARG A 327 5.02 -6.56 3.61
C ARG A 327 3.79 -7.39 3.23
N LEU A 328 2.96 -7.73 4.21
CA LEU A 328 1.69 -8.41 3.95
C LEU A 328 0.67 -7.49 3.30
N ALA A 329 0.64 -6.20 3.63
CA ALA A 329 -0.25 -5.25 2.99
C ALA A 329 0.10 -5.06 1.51
N ASP A 330 1.39 -4.99 1.16
CA ASP A 330 1.86 -4.93 -0.24
C ASP A 330 1.48 -6.21 -1.02
N LEU A 331 1.67 -7.37 -0.40
CA LEU A 331 1.26 -8.65 -0.98
C LEU A 331 -0.27 -8.73 -1.15
N GLY A 332 -1.00 -8.24 -0.16
CA GLY A 332 -2.46 -8.19 -0.14
C GLY A 332 -3.03 -7.24 -1.18
N ALA A 333 -2.43 -6.07 -1.37
CA ALA A 333 -2.77 -5.13 -2.42
C ALA A 333 -2.60 -5.77 -3.81
N SER A 334 -1.43 -6.39 -4.05
CA SER A 334 -1.14 -7.10 -5.31
C SER A 334 -2.14 -8.21 -5.59
N LEU A 335 -2.41 -9.07 -4.60
CA LEU A 335 -3.39 -10.15 -4.72
C LEU A 335 -4.82 -9.62 -4.94
N THR A 336 -5.18 -8.51 -4.29
CA THR A 336 -6.49 -7.86 -4.44
C THR A 336 -6.71 -7.39 -5.88
N HIS A 337 -5.70 -6.77 -6.51
CA HIS A 337 -5.79 -6.39 -7.92
C HIS A 337 -6.07 -7.58 -8.84
N HIS A 338 -5.35 -8.70 -8.64
CA HIS A 338 -5.59 -9.92 -9.42
C HIS A 338 -7.03 -10.44 -9.23
N VAL A 339 -7.51 -10.51 -7.99
CA VAL A 339 -8.87 -10.98 -7.69
C VAL A 339 -9.93 -10.06 -8.29
N LEU A 340 -9.79 -8.73 -8.14
CA LEU A 340 -10.70 -7.75 -8.72
C LEU A 340 -10.76 -7.88 -10.25
N HIS A 341 -9.59 -7.95 -10.91
CA HIS A 341 -9.51 -8.09 -12.36
C HIS A 341 -10.21 -9.37 -12.85
N ILE A 342 -9.87 -10.50 -12.24
CA ILE A 342 -10.44 -11.81 -12.58
C ILE A 342 -11.97 -11.80 -12.41
N LEU A 343 -12.49 -11.25 -11.31
CA LEU A 343 -13.93 -11.18 -11.06
C LEU A 343 -14.67 -10.21 -11.97
N THR A 344 -13.97 -9.27 -12.60
CA THR A 344 -14.53 -8.41 -13.64
C THR A 344 -14.66 -9.12 -14.97
N VAL A 345 -13.68 -9.95 -15.36
CA VAL A 345 -13.63 -10.59 -16.68
C VAL A 345 -14.15 -12.03 -16.71
N SER A 346 -14.36 -12.65 -15.55
CA SER A 346 -14.76 -14.06 -15.44
C SER A 346 -15.60 -14.34 -14.19
N ASP A 347 -16.36 -15.43 -14.22
CA ASP A 347 -17.19 -15.88 -13.09
C ASP A 347 -16.46 -16.95 -12.27
N ILE A 348 -15.36 -16.56 -11.62
CA ILE A 348 -14.63 -17.46 -10.72
C ILE A 348 -15.39 -17.62 -9.41
N LYS A 349 -15.62 -18.88 -9.02
CA LYS A 349 -16.20 -19.22 -7.73
C LYS A 349 -15.11 -19.30 -6.66
N PRO A 350 -15.32 -18.69 -5.48
CA PRO A 350 -14.37 -18.81 -4.38
C PRO A 350 -14.39 -20.26 -3.84
N LYS A 351 -13.28 -20.68 -3.24
CA LYS A 351 -13.12 -22.02 -2.66
C LYS A 351 -13.54 -22.01 -1.18
N PRO A 352 -14.41 -22.93 -0.73
CA PRO A 352 -14.73 -23.07 0.68
C PRO A 352 -13.49 -23.31 1.52
N GLN A 353 -13.45 -22.69 2.71
CA GLN A 353 -12.37 -22.95 3.66
C GLN A 353 -12.47 -24.36 4.21
N SER A 354 -11.33 -25.05 4.35
CA SER A 354 -11.31 -26.37 4.97
C SER A 354 -11.72 -26.29 6.45
N PRO A 355 -12.50 -27.25 6.98
CA PRO A 355 -12.75 -27.35 8.41
C PRO A 355 -11.47 -27.68 9.20
N THR A 356 -10.53 -28.42 8.60
CA THR A 356 -9.28 -28.84 9.24
C THR A 356 -8.27 -27.69 9.27
N GLY A 357 -7.60 -27.48 10.42
CA GLY A 357 -6.56 -26.46 10.56
C GLY A 357 -7.08 -25.04 10.83
N THR A 358 -8.39 -24.89 11.08
CA THR A 358 -8.97 -23.63 11.54
C THR A 358 -8.38 -23.24 12.90
N SER A 359 -7.90 -22.02 13.02
CA SER A 359 -7.49 -21.44 14.31
C SER A 359 -7.98 -20.02 14.45
N TYR A 360 -8.17 -19.57 15.68
CA TYR A 360 -8.71 -18.26 16.00
C TYR A 360 -7.70 -17.43 16.78
N THR A 361 -7.75 -16.13 16.57
CA THR A 361 -6.94 -15.14 17.27
C THR A 361 -7.85 -14.28 18.15
N LYS A 362 -7.26 -13.62 19.14
CA LYS A 362 -7.97 -12.73 20.05
C LYS A 362 -7.60 -11.27 19.81
N ILE A 363 -8.43 -10.36 20.29
CA ILE A 363 -8.03 -8.96 20.46
C ILE A 363 -6.98 -8.95 21.58
N LEU A 364 -5.79 -8.43 21.29
CA LEU A 364 -4.74 -8.34 22.29
C LEU A 364 -5.09 -7.26 23.33
N THR A 365 -4.56 -7.40 24.53
CA THR A 365 -4.61 -6.36 25.57
C THR A 365 -3.21 -5.97 26.01
N LYS A 366 -3.11 -4.96 26.87
CA LYS A 366 -1.81 -4.56 27.42
C LYS A 366 -1.19 -5.65 28.28
N GLU A 367 -2.03 -6.42 28.96
CA GLU A 367 -1.67 -7.52 29.85
C GLU A 367 -1.05 -8.69 29.09
N ASP A 368 -1.41 -8.90 27.82
CA ASP A 368 -0.76 -9.91 26.97
C ASP A 368 0.75 -9.67 26.78
N GLY A 369 1.16 -8.40 26.90
CA GLY A 369 2.57 -8.01 26.86
C GLY A 369 3.34 -8.18 28.17
N PHE A 370 2.65 -8.47 29.28
CA PHE A 370 3.30 -8.59 30.59
C PHE A 370 4.07 -9.91 30.68
N ILE A 371 5.32 -9.83 31.14
CA ILE A 371 6.12 -11.00 31.51
C ILE A 371 6.67 -10.85 32.93
N ASP A 372 6.92 -11.97 33.61
CA ASP A 372 7.84 -11.99 34.74
C ASP A 372 9.27 -12.17 34.20
N TRP A 373 10.09 -11.14 34.26
CA TRP A 373 11.47 -11.21 33.75
C TRP A 373 12.35 -12.18 34.56
N LYS A 374 11.94 -12.60 35.77
CA LYS A 374 12.63 -13.64 36.54
C LYS A 374 12.28 -15.05 36.07
N LYS A 375 11.15 -15.20 35.37
CA LYS A 375 10.68 -16.45 34.77
C LYS A 375 10.18 -16.16 33.35
N PRO A 376 11.09 -15.74 32.44
CA PRO A 376 10.69 -15.35 31.11
C PRO A 376 10.12 -16.54 30.34
N PRO A 377 9.14 -16.30 29.46
CA PRO A 377 8.61 -17.37 28.61
C PRO A 377 9.67 -17.86 27.62
N GLU A 378 9.65 -19.15 27.27
CA GLU A 378 10.61 -19.75 26.34
C GLU A 378 10.62 -19.08 24.95
N ASN A 379 9.46 -18.55 24.53
CA ASN A 379 9.28 -17.85 23.25
C ASN A 379 9.44 -16.32 23.37
N LEU A 380 10.14 -15.81 24.40
CA LEU A 380 10.28 -14.37 24.68
C LEU A 380 10.72 -13.56 23.45
N GLU A 381 11.73 -14.04 22.71
CA GLU A 381 12.22 -13.36 21.50
C GLU A 381 11.09 -13.15 20.46
N ARG A 382 10.26 -14.19 20.25
CA ARG A 382 9.11 -14.11 19.34
C ARG A 382 8.04 -13.18 19.89
N MET A 383 7.79 -13.20 21.20
CA MET A 383 6.85 -12.28 21.83
C MET A 383 7.27 -10.82 21.65
N ILE A 384 8.56 -10.52 21.81
CA ILE A 384 9.11 -9.16 21.62
C ILE A 384 8.86 -8.67 20.21
N ARG A 385 9.09 -9.52 19.19
CA ARG A 385 8.80 -9.16 17.80
C ARG A 385 7.30 -9.09 17.49
N ALA A 386 6.53 -10.06 17.95
CA ALA A 386 5.09 -10.17 17.71
C ALA A 386 4.31 -9.02 18.35
N TYR A 387 4.71 -8.55 19.53
CA TYR A 387 4.01 -7.47 20.22
C TYR A 387 4.65 -6.11 19.96
N HIS A 388 5.56 -5.98 19.01
CA HIS A 388 6.09 -4.68 18.60
C HIS A 388 5.28 -4.07 17.45
N PRO A 389 4.85 -2.79 17.55
CA PRO A 389 5.04 -1.87 18.68
C PRO A 389 4.01 -2.05 19.81
N TRP A 390 2.88 -2.72 19.54
CA TRP A 390 1.79 -2.91 20.50
C TRP A 390 1.39 -4.39 20.65
N PRO A 391 1.08 -4.86 21.88
CA PRO A 391 1.07 -4.15 23.17
C PRO A 391 2.44 -3.80 23.76
N GLY A 392 3.52 -4.24 23.11
CA GLY A 392 4.88 -4.24 23.63
C GLY A 392 5.07 -5.33 24.68
N VAL A 393 6.27 -5.88 24.78
CA VAL A 393 6.63 -6.74 25.92
C VAL A 393 7.12 -5.88 27.05
N TRP A 394 6.60 -6.07 28.25
CA TRP A 394 6.96 -5.27 29.41
C TRP A 394 6.96 -6.06 30.71
N SER A 395 7.69 -5.56 31.69
CA SER A 395 7.74 -6.12 33.03
C SER A 395 7.85 -5.02 34.08
N LYS A 396 7.79 -5.43 35.35
CA LYS A 396 7.97 -4.59 36.53
C LYS A 396 9.39 -4.75 37.04
N LEU A 397 10.12 -3.65 37.18
CA LEU A 397 11.49 -3.63 37.68
C LEU A 397 11.58 -2.70 38.87
N ARG A 398 12.04 -3.24 40.01
CA ARG A 398 12.36 -2.43 41.21
C ARG A 398 13.78 -1.89 41.08
N ILE A 399 13.93 -0.57 41.14
CA ILE A 399 15.25 0.08 41.06
C ILE A 399 15.82 0.20 42.48
N ASN A 400 16.83 -0.60 42.79
CA ASN A 400 17.46 -0.61 44.12
C ASN A 400 18.61 0.40 44.25
N ASN A 401 19.35 0.67 43.16
CA ASN A 401 20.44 1.64 43.11
C ASN A 401 20.28 2.57 41.91
N SER A 402 20.37 3.89 42.15
CA SER A 402 20.48 4.88 41.08
C SER A 402 21.89 5.48 41.10
N PRO A 403 22.58 5.61 39.95
CA PRO A 403 23.72 6.51 39.86
C PRO A 403 23.27 7.93 40.23
N SER A 404 24.21 8.73 40.72
CA SER A 404 24.11 9.92 41.56
C SER A 404 23.32 11.15 41.02
N SER A 405 22.36 10.98 40.11
CA SER A 405 21.43 12.05 39.65
C SER A 405 19.94 11.70 39.74
N ALA A 406 19.54 10.52 40.23
CA ALA A 406 18.13 10.13 40.40
C ALA A 406 17.79 9.62 41.82
N LYS A 407 18.07 10.45 42.83
CA LYS A 407 17.63 10.24 44.23
C LYS A 407 16.10 10.09 44.39
N ALA A 408 15.30 10.40 43.36
CA ALA A 408 13.82 10.32 43.40
C ALA A 408 13.24 8.93 43.03
N SER A 409 14.06 7.95 42.64
CA SER A 409 13.57 6.67 42.08
C SER A 409 13.94 5.42 42.89
N ALA A 410 14.79 5.54 43.91
CA ALA A 410 15.21 4.40 44.73
C ALA A 410 13.99 3.78 45.45
N GLY A 411 13.81 2.46 45.28
CA GLY A 411 12.69 1.71 45.87
C GLY A 411 11.38 1.73 45.07
N ARG A 412 11.30 2.46 43.94
CA ARG A 412 10.12 2.47 43.07
C ARG A 412 10.12 1.27 42.11
N GLU A 413 8.92 0.74 41.86
CA GLU A 413 8.66 -0.22 40.78
C GLU A 413 8.33 0.56 39.51
N LEU A 414 9.21 0.44 38.51
CA LEU A 414 9.04 1.08 37.20
C LEU A 414 8.72 0.04 36.14
N ARG A 415 8.02 0.47 35.07
CA ARG A 415 7.86 -0.38 33.89
C ARG A 415 9.16 -0.39 33.08
N ILE A 416 9.61 -1.59 32.72
CA ILE A 416 10.62 -1.80 31.68
C ILE A 416 9.97 -2.45 30.47
N LYS A 417 10.20 -1.92 29.27
CA LYS A 417 9.81 -2.54 28.01
C LYS A 417 11.00 -3.26 27.39
N LEU A 418 10.74 -4.42 26.81
CA LEU A 418 11.68 -5.16 25.99
C LEU A 418 11.33 -4.94 24.52
N LEU A 419 12.32 -4.55 23.74
CA LEU A 419 12.15 -4.11 22.36
C LEU A 419 12.99 -4.98 21.41
N PRO A 420 12.63 -5.02 20.11
CA PRO A 420 13.45 -5.67 19.09
C PRO A 420 14.90 -5.17 19.11
N ASN A 421 15.81 -5.95 18.50
CA ASN A 421 17.25 -5.64 18.44
C ASN A 421 17.93 -5.54 19.81
N ARG A 422 17.43 -6.30 20.81
CA ARG A 422 17.97 -6.34 22.18
C ARG A 422 18.03 -4.94 22.81
N MET A 423 16.99 -4.16 22.60
CA MET A 423 16.81 -2.85 23.21
C MET A 423 15.88 -2.96 24.42
N VAL A 424 16.07 -2.07 25.40
CA VAL A 424 15.19 -1.94 26.57
C VAL A 424 14.85 -0.48 26.80
N GLN A 425 13.64 -0.23 27.28
CA GLN A 425 13.19 1.12 27.62
C GLN A 425 12.63 1.14 29.03
N LEU A 426 13.30 1.87 29.93
CA LEU A 426 12.77 2.16 31.25
C LEU A 426 11.72 3.29 31.14
N GLU A 427 10.70 3.24 31.97
CA GLU A 427 9.67 4.27 32.05
C GLU A 427 10.26 5.68 32.17
N GLY A 428 9.87 6.58 31.26
CA GLY A 428 10.37 7.95 31.19
C GLY A 428 11.78 8.12 30.62
N LYS A 429 12.38 7.07 30.05
CA LYS A 429 13.71 7.10 29.42
C LYS A 429 13.65 6.71 27.95
N GLU A 430 14.68 7.11 27.21
CA GLU A 430 14.90 6.64 25.84
C GLU A 430 15.34 5.17 25.83
N PRO A 431 15.01 4.41 24.76
CA PRO A 431 15.52 3.06 24.58
C PRO A 431 17.04 3.00 24.53
N VAL A 432 17.63 2.02 25.22
CA VAL A 432 19.08 1.74 25.22
C VAL A 432 19.35 0.26 24.90
N LYS A 433 20.57 -0.08 24.49
CA LYS A 433 20.97 -1.48 24.31
C LYS A 433 20.90 -2.21 25.64
N LEU A 434 20.49 -3.48 25.60
CA LEU A 434 20.41 -4.34 26.78
C LEU A 434 21.74 -4.41 27.53
N ASP A 435 22.86 -4.52 26.82
CA ASP A 435 24.18 -4.63 27.45
C ASP A 435 24.57 -3.33 28.17
N ASP A 436 24.19 -2.17 27.61
CA ASP A 436 24.39 -0.86 28.26
C ASP A 436 23.52 -0.73 29.51
N PHE A 437 22.26 -1.15 29.41
CA PHE A 437 21.34 -1.16 30.54
C PHE A 437 21.86 -2.03 31.69
N LYS A 438 22.40 -3.21 31.40
CA LYS A 438 22.97 -4.12 32.41
C LYS A 438 24.15 -3.54 33.17
N ARG A 439 24.97 -2.71 32.53
CA ARG A 439 26.08 -2.01 33.21
C ARG A 439 25.58 -1.07 34.30
N GLY A 440 24.41 -0.44 34.09
CA GLY A 440 23.77 0.42 35.09
C GLY A 440 22.83 -0.30 36.07
N HIS A 441 22.43 -1.53 35.75
CA HIS A 441 21.42 -2.30 36.49
C HIS A 441 21.86 -3.77 36.65
N SER A 442 22.86 -4.01 37.50
CA SER A 442 23.49 -5.33 37.72
C SER A 442 22.52 -6.45 38.13
N ASP A 443 21.39 -6.10 38.76
CA ASP A 443 20.36 -7.05 39.17
C ASP A 443 19.53 -7.59 37.99
N PHE A 444 19.62 -6.96 36.82
CA PHE A 444 18.88 -7.33 35.62
C PHE A 444 19.59 -8.45 34.83
N LYS A 445 19.15 -9.69 35.04
CA LYS A 445 19.81 -10.89 34.48
C LYS A 445 19.24 -11.42 33.17
N LEU A 446 18.12 -10.89 32.68
CA LEU A 446 17.42 -11.40 31.50
C LEU A 446 18.33 -11.36 30.25
N ASN A 447 18.44 -12.48 29.54
CA ASN A 447 19.17 -12.64 28.29
C ASN A 447 18.22 -13.31 27.28
N TRP A 448 18.00 -12.69 26.11
CA TRP A 448 17.16 -13.24 25.03
C TRP A 448 17.76 -13.01 23.66
#